data_AF-A0A660Q5N5-F1
#
_entry.id   AF-A0A660Q5N5-F1
#
_cell.length_a   1.000
_cell.length_b   1.000
_cell.length_c   1.000
_cell.angle_alpha   90.00
_cell.angle_beta   90.00
_cell.angle_gamma   90.00
#
_symmetry.space_group_name_H-M   'P 1'
#
loop_
_entity.id
_entity.type
_entity.pdbx_description
1 polymer ?
#
loop_
_entity_poly.entity_id
_entity_poly.type
_entity_poly.pdbx_seq_one_letter_code
_entity_poly.pdbx_strand_id
1 'polypeptide(L)'
;MEFNQITQLERELIFVLKEEYSFYQSLYILIDKQKDMVKYEKDEKLLDLYTEIERCHQRIQQSEEKISALKEKNPKMFHIASAAPEVKKLINSIVTMVKKSIGLVRENEEYLRGRHSRLKTELKGLKNSQQILKYLRDSEPAPQFVDGKN
;
A
#
# COMPACT_ATOMS: atom_id res chain seq x y z
N MET A 1 -27.89 -38.12 -1.63
CA MET A 1 -27.18 -37.46 -0.51
C MET A 1 -26.12 -36.48 -0.99
N GLU A 2 -25.32 -36.80 -2.02
CA GLU A 2 -24.27 -35.91 -2.56
C GLU A 2 -24.77 -34.53 -3.02
N PHE A 3 -25.94 -34.45 -3.68
CA PHE A 3 -26.51 -33.17 -4.14
C PHE A 3 -26.78 -32.18 -2.98
N ASN A 4 -27.18 -32.69 -1.82
CA ASN A 4 -27.45 -31.89 -0.64
C ASN A 4 -26.14 -31.37 0.00
N GLN A 5 -25.08 -32.18 -0.03
CA GLN A 5 -23.75 -31.80 0.45
C GLN A 5 -23.10 -30.73 -0.45
N ILE A 6 -23.26 -30.84 -1.78
CA ILE A 6 -22.80 -29.81 -2.73
C ILE A 6 -23.53 -28.48 -2.49
N THR A 7 -24.86 -28.54 -2.32
CA THR A 7 -25.68 -27.33 -2.08
C THR A 7 -25.31 -26.67 -0.74
N GLN A 8 -24.99 -27.46 0.28
CA GLN A 8 -24.53 -26.96 1.57
C GLN A 8 -23.16 -26.29 1.47
N LEU A 9 -22.20 -26.91 0.77
CA LEU A 9 -20.88 -26.35 0.54
C LEU A 9 -20.95 -25.06 -0.31
N GLU A 10 -21.84 -25.02 -1.31
CA GLU A 10 -22.07 -23.81 -2.11
C GLU A 10 -22.57 -22.66 -1.25
N ARG A 11 -23.52 -22.90 -0.34
CA ARG A 11 -24.02 -21.87 0.59
C ARG A 11 -22.93 -21.40 1.55
N GLU A 12 -22.11 -22.32 2.07
CA GLU A 12 -20.98 -21.99 2.93
C GLU A 12 -19.95 -21.13 2.17
N LEU A 13 -19.61 -21.51 0.94
CA LEU A 13 -18.68 -20.77 0.09
C LEU A 13 -19.23 -19.38 -0.26
N ILE A 14 -20.51 -19.26 -0.60
CA ILE A 14 -21.16 -17.97 -0.86
C ILE A 14 -21.11 -17.08 0.38
N PHE A 15 -21.39 -17.64 1.57
CA PHE A 15 -21.32 -16.89 2.83
C PHE A 15 -19.92 -16.33 3.06
N VAL A 16 -18.89 -17.18 2.97
CA VAL A 16 -17.50 -16.74 3.13
C VAL A 16 -17.13 -15.69 2.08
N LEU A 17 -17.48 -15.89 0.81
CA LEU A 17 -17.17 -14.91 -0.24
C LEU A 17 -17.89 -13.57 -0.05
N LYS A 18 -19.08 -13.55 0.55
CA LYS A 18 -19.77 -12.29 0.90
C LYS A 18 -19.05 -11.53 2.02
N GLU A 19 -18.54 -12.24 3.02
CA GLU A 19 -17.69 -11.65 4.06
C GLU A 19 -16.41 -11.06 3.44
N GLU A 20 -15.75 -11.84 2.57
CA GLU A 20 -14.51 -11.41 1.91
C GLU A 20 -14.74 -10.21 0.99
N TYR A 21 -15.83 -10.22 0.22
CA TYR A 21 -16.20 -9.07 -0.61
C TYR A 21 -16.41 -7.79 0.23
N SER A 22 -17.12 -7.89 1.34
CA SER A 22 -17.37 -6.75 2.25
C SER A 22 -16.07 -6.22 2.86
N PHE A 23 -15.14 -7.12 3.20
CA PHE A 23 -13.80 -6.77 3.67
C PHE A 23 -13.01 -6.01 2.59
N TYR A 24 -12.93 -6.53 1.36
CA TYR A 24 -12.21 -5.87 0.27
C TYR A 24 -12.83 -4.53 -0.15
N GLN A 25 -14.15 -4.36 0.00
CA GLN A 25 -14.79 -3.06 -0.16
C GLN A 25 -14.33 -2.05 0.89
N SER A 26 -14.28 -2.47 2.16
CA SER A 26 -13.80 -1.63 3.25
C SER A 26 -12.32 -1.26 3.08
N LEU A 27 -11.49 -2.23 2.70
CA LEU A 27 -10.08 -2.01 2.39
C LEU A 27 -9.88 -1.01 1.25
N TYR A 28 -10.67 -1.11 0.18
CA TYR A 28 -10.63 -0.16 -0.92
C TYR A 28 -10.93 1.27 -0.44
N ILE A 29 -11.95 1.47 0.39
CA ILE A 29 -12.31 2.79 0.94
C ILE A 29 -11.18 3.35 1.80
N LEU A 30 -10.53 2.51 2.62
CA LEU A 30 -9.41 2.93 3.46
C LEU A 30 -8.20 3.38 2.61
N ILE A 31 -7.86 2.62 1.57
CA ILE A 31 -6.76 2.96 0.67
C ILE A 31 -7.08 4.21 -0.15
N ASP A 32 -8.33 4.40 -0.58
CA ASP A 32 -8.76 5.61 -1.30
C ASP A 32 -8.65 6.86 -0.40
N LYS A 33 -9.07 6.74 0.87
CA LYS A 33 -8.86 7.77 1.88
C LYS A 33 -7.38 8.05 2.11
N GLN A 34 -6.54 7.02 2.11
CA GLN A 34 -5.08 7.16 2.23
C GLN A 34 -4.52 7.95 1.05
N LYS A 35 -4.98 7.65 -0.17
CA LYS A 35 -4.59 8.41 -1.36
C LYS A 35 -4.90 9.88 -1.23
N ASP A 36 -6.11 10.22 -0.78
CA ASP A 36 -6.47 11.62 -0.59
C ASP A 36 -5.60 12.29 0.49
N MET A 37 -5.35 11.61 1.61
CA MET A 37 -4.48 12.15 2.67
C MET A 37 -3.04 12.34 2.20
N VAL A 38 -2.48 11.36 1.50
CA VAL A 38 -1.17 11.45 0.87
C VAL A 38 -1.19 12.64 -0.08
N LYS A 39 -2.09 12.69 -1.06
CA LYS A 39 -2.11 13.74 -2.10
C LYS A 39 -2.25 15.15 -1.53
N TYR A 40 -3.07 15.35 -0.50
CA TYR A 40 -3.38 16.67 0.07
C TYR A 40 -2.65 17.01 1.38
N GLU A 41 -1.57 16.30 1.71
CA GLU A 41 -0.64 16.63 2.82
C GLU A 41 -1.31 16.67 4.20
N LYS A 42 -2.20 15.70 4.47
CA LYS A 42 -2.88 15.56 5.77
C LYS A 42 -2.22 14.51 6.64
N ASP A 43 -0.99 14.79 7.08
CA ASP A 43 -0.12 13.81 7.74
C ASP A 43 -0.60 13.38 9.14
N GLU A 44 -1.31 14.25 9.87
CA GLU A 44 -1.76 13.97 11.25
C GLU A 44 -2.61 12.70 11.38
N LYS A 45 -3.42 12.38 10.36
CA LYS A 45 -4.31 11.21 10.35
C LYS A 45 -3.76 10.04 9.55
N LEU A 46 -2.59 10.22 8.94
CA LEU A 46 -2.01 9.22 8.05
C LEU A 46 -1.44 8.04 8.84
N LEU A 47 -0.91 8.30 10.04
CA LEU A 47 -0.35 7.26 10.92
C LEU A 47 -1.41 6.26 11.41
N ASP A 48 -2.56 6.76 11.87
CA ASP A 48 -3.69 5.92 12.28
C ASP A 48 -4.17 5.07 11.10
N LEU A 49 -4.25 5.68 9.91
CA LEU A 49 -4.68 5.01 8.71
C LEU A 49 -3.69 3.93 8.24
N TYR A 50 -2.38 4.15 8.36
CA TYR A 50 -1.38 3.11 8.12
C TYR A 50 -1.56 1.94 9.07
N THR A 51 -1.82 2.20 10.35
CA THR A 51 -2.07 1.16 11.35
C THR A 51 -3.31 0.33 11.00
N GLU A 52 -4.39 0.97 10.54
CA GLU A 52 -5.60 0.27 10.09
C GLU A 52 -5.36 -0.58 8.84
N ILE A 53 -4.59 -0.08 7.87
CA ILE A 53 -4.23 -0.82 6.65
C ILE A 53 -3.34 -2.02 6.99
N GLU A 54 -2.42 -1.88 7.94
CA GLU A 54 -1.55 -2.98 8.37
C GLU A 54 -2.35 -4.12 9.04
N ARG A 55 -3.37 -3.79 9.84
CA ARG A 55 -4.32 -4.80 10.33
C ARG A 55 -5.08 -5.50 9.20
N CYS A 56 -5.41 -4.76 8.14
CA CYS A 56 -6.04 -5.35 6.95
C CYS A 56 -5.09 -6.32 6.23
N HIS A 57 -3.79 -6.04 6.14
CA HIS A 57 -2.82 -6.97 5.56
C HIS A 57 -2.77 -8.31 6.32
N GLN A 58 -2.80 -8.28 7.64
CA GLN A 58 -2.89 -9.50 8.44
C GLN A 58 -4.20 -10.26 8.17
N ARG A 59 -5.32 -9.55 8.00
CA ARG A 59 -6.61 -10.16 7.69
C ARG A 59 -6.65 -10.81 6.30
N ILE A 60 -5.96 -10.24 5.30
CA ILE A 60 -5.84 -10.83 3.95
C ILE A 60 -5.25 -12.24 4.02
N GLN A 61 -4.19 -12.42 4.82
CA GLN A 61 -3.58 -13.74 4.99
C GLN A 61 -4.57 -14.75 5.59
N GLN A 62 -5.32 -14.34 6.62
CA GLN A 62 -6.36 -15.18 7.23
C GLN A 62 -7.48 -15.55 6.23
N SER A 63 -7.82 -14.63 5.32
CA SER A 63 -8.79 -14.89 4.26
C SER A 63 -8.31 -15.94 3.27
N GLU A 64 -7.04 -15.88 2.88
CA GLU A 64 -6.42 -16.88 2.00
C GLU A 64 -6.38 -18.26 2.67
N GLU A 65 -5.99 -18.31 3.94
CA GLU A 65 -5.98 -19.54 4.75
C GLU A 65 -7.39 -20.16 4.86
N LYS A 66 -8.42 -19.35 5.12
CA LYS A 66 -9.82 -19.80 5.22
C LYS A 66 -10.32 -20.42 3.91
N ILE A 67 -10.01 -19.79 2.77
CA ILE A 67 -10.39 -20.32 1.44
C ILE A 67 -9.58 -21.57 1.10
N SER A 68 -8.28 -21.61 1.42
CA SER A 68 -7.46 -22.80 1.20
C SER A 68 -7.95 -23.99 2.00
N ALA A 69 -8.29 -23.79 3.28
CA ALA A 69 -8.85 -24.84 4.14
C ALA A 69 -10.16 -25.42 3.57
N LEU A 70 -11.04 -24.58 3.03
CA LEU A 70 -12.27 -25.03 2.36
C LEU A 70 -11.99 -25.87 1.12
N LYS A 71 -10.97 -25.49 0.34
CA LYS A 71 -10.53 -26.23 -0.85
C LYS A 71 -9.90 -27.57 -0.47
N GLU A 72 -9.04 -27.61 0.54
CA GLU A 72 -8.33 -28.81 1.00
C GLU A 72 -9.29 -29.84 1.60
N LYS A 73 -10.30 -29.39 2.34
CA LYS A 73 -11.29 -30.27 2.97
C LYS A 73 -12.05 -31.13 1.96
N ASN A 74 -12.40 -30.59 0.79
CA ASN A 74 -13.08 -31.34 -0.28
C ASN A 74 -12.79 -30.75 -1.68
N PRO A 75 -11.65 -31.10 -2.32
CA PRO A 75 -11.21 -30.46 -3.57
C PRO A 75 -12.20 -30.61 -4.74
N LYS A 76 -12.79 -31.80 -4.91
CA LYS A 76 -13.74 -32.08 -6.01
C LYS A 76 -15.04 -31.29 -5.84
N MET A 77 -15.61 -31.25 -4.63
CA MET A 77 -16.83 -30.49 -4.38
C MET A 77 -16.57 -28.98 -4.39
N PHE A 78 -15.42 -28.52 -3.91
CA PHE A 78 -15.03 -27.12 -4.01
C PHE A 78 -14.96 -26.68 -5.48
N HIS A 79 -14.41 -27.51 -6.37
CA HIS A 79 -14.37 -27.19 -7.79
C HIS A 79 -15.78 -27.03 -8.38
N ILE A 80 -16.71 -27.95 -8.05
CA ILE A 80 -18.10 -27.90 -8.52
C ILE A 80 -18.82 -26.65 -7.96
N ALA A 81 -18.69 -26.38 -6.66
CA ALA A 81 -19.30 -25.20 -6.02
C ALA A 81 -18.72 -23.89 -6.58
N SER A 82 -17.40 -23.84 -6.85
CA SER A 82 -16.74 -22.68 -7.47
C SER A 82 -17.21 -22.40 -8.89
N ALA A 83 -17.77 -23.41 -9.57
CA ALA A 83 -18.31 -23.27 -10.91
C ALA A 83 -19.69 -22.58 -10.92
N ALA A 84 -20.37 -22.51 -9.77
CA ALA A 84 -21.70 -21.93 -9.63
C ALA A 84 -21.73 -20.45 -10.05
N PRO A 85 -22.78 -19.99 -10.75
CA PRO A 85 -22.84 -18.61 -11.25
C PRO A 85 -22.73 -17.53 -10.16
N GLU A 86 -23.39 -17.72 -9.01
CA GLU A 86 -23.35 -16.76 -7.90
C GLU A 86 -21.94 -16.66 -7.31
N VAL A 87 -21.29 -17.81 -7.11
CA VAL A 87 -19.91 -17.88 -6.62
C VAL A 87 -18.95 -17.18 -7.58
N LYS A 88 -19.03 -17.45 -8.88
CA LYS A 88 -18.22 -16.76 -9.90
C LYS A 88 -18.42 -15.25 -9.88
N LYS A 89 -19.67 -14.79 -9.74
CA LYS A 89 -19.99 -13.35 -9.67
C LYS A 89 -19.33 -12.68 -8.45
N LEU A 90 -19.35 -13.35 -7.29
CA LEU A 90 -18.70 -12.86 -6.07
C LEU A 90 -17.17 -12.83 -6.24
N ILE A 91 -16.57 -13.91 -6.75
CA ILE A 91 -15.12 -13.96 -7.03
C ILE A 91 -14.70 -12.84 -7.97
N ASN A 92 -15.43 -12.63 -9.08
CA ASN A 92 -15.12 -11.57 -10.03
C ASN A 92 -15.23 -10.17 -9.39
N SER A 93 -16.22 -9.96 -8.51
CA SER A 93 -16.37 -8.71 -7.77
C SER A 93 -15.20 -8.48 -6.81
N ILE A 94 -14.80 -9.51 -6.06
CA ILE A 94 -13.62 -9.48 -5.17
C ILE A 94 -12.35 -9.15 -5.96
N VAL A 95 -12.10 -9.87 -7.05
CA VAL A 95 -10.92 -9.65 -7.92
C VAL A 95 -10.89 -8.22 -8.46
N THR A 96 -12.06 -7.69 -8.84
CA THR A 96 -12.17 -6.31 -9.30
C THR A 96 -11.79 -5.33 -8.20
N MET A 97 -12.28 -5.53 -6.97
CA MET A 97 -11.92 -4.68 -5.83
C MET A 97 -10.43 -4.75 -5.52
N VAL A 98 -9.83 -5.94 -5.50
CA VAL A 98 -8.39 -6.12 -5.31
C VAL A 98 -7.58 -5.36 -6.36
N LYS A 99 -7.92 -5.50 -7.64
CA LYS A 99 -7.24 -4.79 -8.74
C LYS A 99 -7.32 -3.27 -8.58
N LYS A 100 -8.49 -2.76 -8.20
CA LYS A 100 -8.68 -1.32 -7.94
C LYS A 100 -7.83 -0.85 -6.76
N SER A 101 -7.83 -1.59 -5.64
CA SER A 101 -7.01 -1.29 -4.48
C SER A 101 -5.51 -1.28 -4.80
N ILE A 102 -5.02 -2.24 -5.60
CA ILE A 102 -3.64 -2.24 -6.10
C ILE A 102 -3.33 -0.98 -6.91
N GLY A 103 -4.26 -0.55 -7.77
CA GLY A 103 -4.12 0.70 -8.53
C GLY A 103 -3.93 1.91 -7.61
N LEU A 104 -4.77 2.05 -6.58
CA LEU A 104 -4.67 3.14 -5.61
C LEU A 104 -3.34 3.11 -4.83
N VAL A 105 -2.88 1.93 -4.39
CA VAL A 105 -1.59 1.80 -3.70
C VAL A 105 -0.43 2.24 -4.61
N ARG A 106 -0.47 1.91 -5.90
CA ARG A 106 0.55 2.35 -6.87
C ARG A 106 0.55 3.87 -7.05
N GLU A 107 -0.63 4.48 -7.14
CA GLU A 107 -0.75 5.94 -7.19
C GLU A 107 -0.15 6.58 -5.93
N ASN A 108 -0.43 6.03 -4.74
CA ASN A 108 0.15 6.51 -3.47
C ASN A 108 1.67 6.43 -3.46
N GLU A 109 2.21 5.30 -3.91
CA GLU A 109 3.66 5.11 -4.03
C GLU A 109 4.29 6.16 -4.96
N GLU A 110 3.66 6.44 -6.10
CA GLU A 110 4.13 7.44 -7.05
C GLU A 110 4.16 8.85 -6.44
N TYR A 111 3.09 9.26 -5.74
CA TYR A 111 3.04 10.56 -5.05
C TYR A 111 4.15 10.69 -3.99
N LEU A 112 4.34 9.66 -3.16
CA LEU A 112 5.37 9.67 -2.11
C LEU A 112 6.79 9.68 -2.71
N ARG A 113 7.02 8.94 -3.79
CA ARG A 113 8.30 8.94 -4.50
C ARG A 113 8.62 10.32 -5.09
N GLY A 114 7.60 10.99 -5.65
CA GLY A 114 7.72 12.37 -6.13
C GLY A 114 8.16 13.34 -5.03
N ARG A 115 7.50 13.28 -3.86
CA ARG A 115 7.87 14.09 -2.69
C ARG A 115 9.30 13.82 -2.22
N HIS A 116 9.66 12.54 -2.09
CA HIS A 116 10.99 12.15 -1.67
C HIS A 116 12.07 12.64 -2.65
N SER A 117 11.81 12.58 -3.96
CA SER A 117 12.72 13.08 -5.00
C SER A 117 12.93 14.61 -4.90
N ARG A 118 11.85 15.36 -4.64
CA ARG A 118 11.91 16.80 -4.40
C ARG A 118 12.77 17.13 -3.18
N LEU A 119 12.52 16.49 -2.04
CA LEU A 119 13.31 16.70 -0.81
C LEU A 119 14.80 16.37 -1.02
N LYS A 120 15.10 15.30 -1.77
CA LYS A 120 16.49 14.95 -2.11
C LYS A 120 17.18 16.01 -2.95
N THR A 121 16.44 16.63 -3.87
CA THR A 121 16.95 17.73 -4.71
C THR A 121 17.21 18.98 -3.89
N GLU A 122 16.29 19.37 -3.03
CA GLU A 122 16.43 20.49 -2.10
C GLU A 122 17.64 20.28 -1.17
N LEU A 123 17.77 19.09 -0.57
CA LEU A 123 18.91 18.73 0.27
C LEU A 123 20.25 18.79 -0.48
N LYS A 124 20.29 18.33 -1.74
CA LYS A 124 21.50 18.43 -2.57
C LYS A 124 21.87 19.89 -2.82
N GLY A 125 20.90 20.75 -3.12
CA GLY A 125 21.11 22.19 -3.26
C GLY A 125 21.72 22.80 -1.99
N LEU A 126 21.15 22.50 -0.82
CA LEU A 126 21.66 22.99 0.46
C LEU A 126 23.08 22.49 0.77
N LYS A 127 23.39 21.22 0.48
CA LYS A 127 24.75 20.68 0.63
C LYS A 127 25.77 21.35 -0.29
N ASN A 128 25.37 21.71 -1.51
CA ASN A 128 26.23 22.49 -2.40
C ASN A 128 26.45 23.90 -1.85
N SER A 129 25.42 24.54 -1.27
CA SER A 129 25.57 25.84 -0.62
C SER A 129 26.48 25.80 0.61
N GLN A 130 26.56 24.68 1.34
CA GLN A 130 27.57 24.51 2.40
C GLN A 130 29.01 24.54 1.86
N GLN A 131 29.24 24.28 0.57
CA GLN A 131 30.56 24.48 -0.04
C GLN A 131 30.92 25.96 -0.19
N ILE A 132 29.96 26.88 -0.19
CA ILE A 132 30.22 28.33 -0.15
C ILE A 132 30.99 28.69 1.13
N LEU A 133 30.70 28.03 2.25
CA LEU A 133 31.46 28.20 3.49
C LEU A 133 32.92 27.73 3.36
N LYS A 134 33.22 26.82 2.43
CA LYS A 134 34.60 26.44 2.12
C LYS A 134 35.30 27.50 1.28
N TYR A 135 34.63 28.05 0.27
CA TYR A 135 35.18 29.16 -0.53
C TYR A 135 35.47 30.41 0.31
N LEU A 136 34.69 30.67 1.37
CA LEU A 136 34.93 31.77 2.32
C LEU A 136 35.99 31.46 3.40
N ARG A 137 36.37 30.18 3.58
CA ARG A 137 37.45 29.77 4.48
C ARG A 137 38.80 29.64 3.78
N ASP A 138 38.79 29.30 2.49
CA ASP A 138 40.00 29.12 1.68
C ASP A 138 40.53 30.45 1.09
N SER A 139 39.87 31.58 1.37
CA SER A 139 40.48 32.90 1.21
C SER A 139 41.55 33.10 2.29
N GLU A 140 42.78 32.71 1.96
CA GLU A 140 44.00 32.86 2.75
C GLU A 140 44.22 34.28 3.31
N PRO A 141 45.04 34.42 4.38
CA PRO A 141 45.22 35.66 5.12
C PRO A 141 45.76 36.78 4.23
N ALA A 142 45.27 38.00 4.45
CA ALA A 142 45.77 39.21 3.81
C ALA A 142 47.31 39.26 3.85
N PRO A 143 47.98 39.71 2.77
CA PRO A 143 49.43 39.80 2.73
C PRO A 143 49.94 40.66 3.89
N GLN A 144 50.72 40.06 4.78
CA GLN A 144 51.48 40.81 5.78
C GLN A 144 52.52 41.64 5.03
N PHE A 145 52.33 42.96 5.03
CA PHE A 145 53.35 43.90 4.60
C PHE A 145 54.60 43.67 5.45
N VAL A 146 55.68 43.22 4.80
CA VAL A 146 57.01 43.15 5.41
C VAL A 146 57.48 44.58 5.58
N ASP A 147 57.56 45.03 6.84
CA ASP A 147 58.02 46.36 7.20
C ASP A 147 59.47 46.55 6.70
N GLY A 148 59.65 47.49 5.78
CA GLY A 148 60.92 47.79 5.15
C GLY A 148 61.82 48.49 6.16
N LYS A 149 62.71 47.73 6.79
CA LYS A 149 63.84 48.28 7.55
C LYS A 149 64.68 49.19 6.64
N ASN A 150 64.73 50.47 7.00
CA ASN A 150 65.94 51.29 6.95
C ASN A 150 66.14 51.88 8.34
#